data_AF-A0A328SL28-F1
#
_entry.id   AF-A0A328SL28-F1
#
_cell.length_a   1.000
_cell.length_b   1.000
_cell.length_c   1.000
_cell.angle_alpha   90.00
_cell.angle_beta   90.00
_cell.angle_gamma   90.00
#
_symmetry.space_group_name_H-M   'P 1'
#
loop_
_entity.id
_entity.type
_entity.pdbx_description
1 polymer ?
#
loop_
_entity_poly.entity_id
_entity_poly.type
_entity_poly.pdbx_seq_one_letter_code
_entity_poly.pdbx_strand_id
1 'polypeptide(L)'
;MMEKETLILNYLNEELEDIPNIIYDNLSINNQEYFNSRSELAIIKEEIDNYLNGYINGRFMVLPGIRGVGKTTLLYETYNYLTRNKNISPSQVLYISYDEISHIAQTNIKEVIDIYLKNKHDTKLSLLKKKIFILVDESQYDK
;
A
#
# COMPACT_ATOMS: atom_id res chain seq x y z
N MET A 1 8.10 28.90 -0.14
CA MET A 1 7.06 27.88 -0.44
C MET A 1 7.81 26.57 -0.65
N MET A 2 7.49 25.49 0.07
CA MET A 2 8.12 24.20 -0.21
C MET A 2 7.70 23.72 -1.61
N GLU A 3 8.62 23.11 -2.35
CA GLU A 3 8.30 22.53 -3.65
C GLU A 3 7.37 21.33 -3.48
N LYS A 4 6.45 21.13 -4.43
CA LYS A 4 5.46 20.03 -4.41
C LYS A 4 6.11 18.65 -4.23
N GLU A 5 7.22 18.40 -4.92
CA GLU A 5 7.97 17.14 -4.79
C GLU A 5 8.48 16.92 -3.36
N THR A 6 8.94 17.98 -2.68
CA THR A 6 9.37 17.92 -1.27
C THR A 6 8.21 17.58 -0.34
N LEU A 7 7.02 18.17 -0.56
CA LEU A 7 5.84 17.87 0.26
C LEU A 7 5.42 16.40 0.13
N ILE A 8 5.34 15.89 -1.10
CA ILE A 8 5.00 14.48 -1.36
C ILE A 8 6.08 13.56 -0.77
N LEU A 9 7.36 13.91 -0.90
CA LEU A 9 8.45 13.09 -0.36
C LEU A 9 8.41 13.02 1.17
N ASN A 10 8.10 14.13 1.85
CA ASN A 10 7.97 14.15 3.31
C ASN A 10 6.82 13.22 3.76
N TYR A 11 5.64 13.35 3.13
CA TYR A 11 4.51 12.45 3.39
C TYR A 11 4.90 10.98 3.18
N LEU A 12 5.56 10.64 2.06
CA LEU A 12 5.99 9.27 1.79
C LEU A 12 7.02 8.74 2.80
N ASN A 13 7.86 9.61 3.36
CA ASN A 13 8.82 9.21 4.39
C ASN A 13 8.09 8.89 5.71
N GLU A 14 7.16 9.75 6.11
CA GLU A 14 6.30 9.54 7.28
C GLU A 14 5.51 8.24 7.14
N GLU A 15 4.82 8.03 6.01
CA GLU A 15 4.05 6.81 5.75
C GLU A 15 4.91 5.54 5.86
N LEU A 16 6.11 5.53 5.28
CA LEU A 16 6.99 4.35 5.33
C LEU A 16 7.55 4.05 6.73
N GLU A 17 7.63 5.06 7.60
CA GLU A 17 8.06 4.92 8.99
C GLU A 17 6.89 4.52 9.91
N ASP A 18 5.73 5.14 9.73
CA ASP A 18 4.60 5.05 10.65
C ASP A 18 3.64 3.90 10.33
N ILE A 19 3.36 3.63 9.05
CA ILE A 19 2.41 2.60 8.63
C ILE A 19 2.71 1.21 9.21
N PRO A 20 3.97 0.71 9.26
CA PRO A 20 4.26 -0.55 9.92
C PRO A 20 3.74 -0.64 11.36
N ASN A 21 3.84 0.46 12.12
CA ASN A 21 3.41 0.54 13.51
C ASN A 21 1.89 0.70 13.60
N ILE A 22 1.31 1.61 12.81
CA ILE A 22 -0.14 1.84 12.74
C ILE A 22 -0.86 0.53 12.40
N ILE A 23 -0.39 -0.21 11.40
CA ILE A 23 -0.99 -1.48 10.98
C ILE A 23 -0.88 -2.52 12.09
N TYR A 24 0.27 -2.60 12.76
CA TYR A 24 0.42 -3.53 13.88
C TYR A 24 -0.58 -3.24 15.02
N ASP A 25 -0.75 -1.97 15.38
CA ASP A 25 -1.68 -1.56 16.42
C ASP A 25 -3.14 -1.77 16.01
N ASN A 26 -3.47 -1.57 14.72
CA ASN A 26 -4.82 -1.80 14.21
C ASN A 26 -5.16 -3.30 14.04
N LEU A 27 -4.15 -4.16 13.87
CA LEU A 27 -4.34 -5.59 13.67
C LEU A 27 -4.23 -6.42 14.96
N SER A 28 -3.84 -5.81 16.07
CA SER A 28 -3.67 -6.49 17.35
C SER A 28 -4.57 -5.90 18.44
N ILE A 29 -5.26 -6.77 19.17
CA ILE A 29 -5.92 -6.41 20.43
C ILE A 29 -5.24 -7.23 21.52
N ASN A 30 -4.66 -6.57 22.54
CA ASN A 30 -3.92 -7.22 23.62
C ASN A 30 -2.78 -8.15 23.12
N ASN A 31 -2.01 -7.75 22.10
CA ASN A 31 -0.94 -8.54 21.47
C ASN A 31 -1.40 -9.89 20.85
N GLN A 32 -2.68 -10.06 20.58
CA GLN A 32 -3.21 -11.19 19.82
C GLN A 32 -3.78 -10.68 18.49
N GLU A 33 -3.39 -11.34 17.38
CA GLU A 33 -3.97 -11.10 16.06
C GLU A 33 -5.42 -11.62 16.06
N TYR A 34 -6.39 -10.74 15.80
CA TYR A 34 -7.82 -11.08 15.89
C TYR A 34 -8.58 -10.72 14.61
N PHE A 35 -8.61 -11.60 13.61
CA PHE A 35 -9.62 -11.49 12.55
C PHE A 35 -10.06 -12.87 12.04
N ASN A 36 -11.36 -13.04 11.87
CA ASN A 36 -11.93 -14.19 11.16
C ASN A 36 -11.47 -14.12 9.69
N SER A 37 -11.06 -15.26 9.12
CA SER A 37 -10.62 -15.28 7.73
C SER A 37 -11.76 -14.84 6.81
N ARG A 38 -11.61 -13.67 6.18
CA ARG A 38 -12.53 -13.19 5.15
C ARG A 38 -12.19 -13.87 3.83
N SER A 39 -13.21 -14.26 3.07
CA SER A 39 -13.06 -14.82 1.72
C SER A 39 -12.23 -13.92 0.81
N GLU A 40 -12.40 -12.62 0.94
CA GLU A 40 -11.73 -11.58 0.16
C GLU A 40 -10.24 -11.55 0.46
N LEU A 41 -9.84 -11.69 1.72
CA LEU A 41 -8.42 -11.77 2.09
C LEU A 41 -7.77 -13.01 1.50
N ALA A 42 -8.48 -14.15 1.44
CA ALA A 42 -7.96 -15.37 0.83
C ALA A 42 -7.69 -15.17 -0.68
N ILE A 43 -8.62 -14.51 -1.39
CA ILE A 43 -8.45 -14.16 -2.81
C ILE A 43 -7.24 -13.23 -3.00
N ILE A 44 -7.11 -12.18 -2.17
CA ILE A 44 -5.98 -11.26 -2.26
C ILE A 44 -4.64 -12.01 -2.05
N LYS A 45 -4.59 -12.90 -1.06
CA LYS A 45 -3.39 -13.71 -0.78
C LYS A 45 -3.04 -14.64 -1.94
N GLU A 46 -4.04 -15.26 -2.56
CA GLU A 46 -3.83 -16.13 -3.73
C GLU A 46 -3.23 -15.35 -4.91
N GLU A 47 -3.77 -14.17 -5.23
CA GLU A 47 -3.25 -13.32 -6.31
C GLU A 47 -1.83 -12.82 -6.01
N ILE A 48 -1.54 -12.46 -4.75
CA ILE A 48 -0.18 -12.11 -4.31
C ILE A 48 0.77 -13.29 -4.51
N ASP A 49 0.36 -14.50 -4.12
CA ASP A 49 1.19 -15.71 -4.26
C ASP A 49 1.42 -16.06 -5.72
N ASN A 50 0.40 -15.94 -6.56
CA ASN A 50 0.52 -16.11 -7.99
C ASN A 50 1.54 -15.11 -8.57
N TYR A 51 1.43 -13.83 -8.23
CA TYR A 51 2.38 -12.81 -8.66
C TYR A 51 3.81 -13.08 -8.16
N LEU A 52 3.96 -13.50 -6.90
CA LEU A 52 5.24 -13.87 -6.32
C LEU A 52 5.84 -15.10 -7.02
N ASN A 53 5.03 -16.03 -7.52
CA ASN A 53 5.46 -17.21 -8.27
C ASN A 53 5.71 -16.95 -9.77
N GLY A 54 5.54 -15.70 -10.24
CA GLY A 54 5.83 -15.30 -11.61
C GLY A 54 4.63 -15.35 -12.56
N TYR A 55 3.43 -15.63 -12.05
CA TYR A 55 2.21 -15.44 -12.83
C TYR A 55 1.94 -13.94 -12.98
N ILE A 56 1.74 -13.51 -14.22
CA ILE A 56 1.70 -12.09 -14.58
C ILE A 56 0.29 -11.52 -14.74
N ASN A 57 -0.74 -12.36 -14.59
CA ASN A 57 -2.13 -11.92 -14.54
C ASN A 57 -2.45 -11.39 -13.14
N GLY A 58 -3.51 -10.57 -13.00
CA GLY A 58 -3.99 -10.16 -11.66
C GLY A 58 -3.16 -9.09 -10.92
N ARG A 59 -2.32 -8.31 -11.61
CA ARG A 59 -1.47 -7.27 -10.98
C ARG A 59 -2.21 -6.00 -10.55
N PHE A 60 -3.52 -5.96 -10.72
CA PHE A 60 -4.37 -4.84 -10.33
C PHE A 60 -5.66 -5.39 -9.77
N MET A 61 -6.01 -4.94 -8.57
CA MET A 61 -7.18 -5.40 -7.84
C MET A 61 -7.93 -4.19 -7.29
N VAL A 62 -9.25 -4.23 -7.36
CA VAL A 62 -10.13 -3.18 -6.83
C VAL A 62 -10.97 -3.81 -5.73
N LEU A 63 -11.06 -3.13 -4.58
CA LEU A 63 -11.93 -3.53 -3.48
C LEU A 63 -13.20 -2.66 -3.52
N PRO A 64 -14.28 -3.09 -4.20
CA PRO A 64 -15.54 -2.34 -4.18
C PRO A 64 -16.25 -2.49 -2.83
N GLY A 65 -17.07 -1.51 -2.46
CA GLY A 65 -17.96 -1.62 -1.30
C GLY A 65 -18.22 -0.29 -0.61
N ILE A 66 -19.27 -0.24 0.20
CA ILE A 66 -19.65 0.96 0.97
C ILE A 66 -18.63 1.27 2.09
N ARG A 67 -18.71 2.47 2.67
CA ARG A 67 -17.87 2.85 3.81
C ARG A 67 -18.17 1.94 5.01
N GLY A 68 -17.12 1.55 5.74
CA GLY A 68 -17.25 0.76 6.98
C GLY A 68 -17.32 -0.77 6.81
N VAL A 69 -17.23 -1.32 5.60
CA VAL A 69 -17.24 -2.80 5.38
C VAL A 69 -15.91 -3.50 5.71
N GLY A 70 -14.87 -2.73 6.02
CA GLY A 70 -13.53 -3.22 6.36
C GLY A 70 -12.53 -3.25 5.19
N LYS A 71 -12.69 -2.40 4.17
CA LYS A 71 -11.73 -2.32 3.04
C LYS A 71 -10.33 -1.89 3.49
N THR A 72 -10.25 -0.82 4.28
CA THR A 72 -8.99 -0.37 4.89
C THR A 72 -8.37 -1.47 5.75
N THR A 73 -9.19 -2.23 6.50
CA THR A 73 -8.73 -3.40 7.25
C THR A 73 -8.15 -4.49 6.34
N LEU A 74 -8.80 -4.79 5.20
CA LEU A 74 -8.25 -5.72 4.21
C LEU A 74 -6.90 -5.24 3.65
N LEU A 75 -6.74 -3.93 3.41
CA LEU A 75 -5.44 -3.37 2.99
C LEU A 75 -4.38 -3.54 4.08
N TYR A 76 -4.72 -3.33 5.36
CA TYR A 76 -3.81 -3.57 6.49
C TYR A 76 -3.41 -5.04 6.62
N GLU A 77 -4.38 -5.95 6.55
CA GLU A 77 -4.12 -7.40 6.55
C GLU A 77 -3.25 -7.82 5.36
N THR A 78 -3.45 -7.18 4.20
CA THR A 78 -2.64 -7.41 2.99
C THR A 78 -1.20 -6.94 3.20
N TYR A 79 -1.00 -5.75 3.76
CA TYR A 79 0.33 -5.25 4.11
C TYR A 79 1.06 -6.17 5.09
N ASN A 80 0.35 -6.62 6.14
CA ASN A 80 0.89 -7.53 7.13
C ASN A 80 1.28 -8.88 6.49
N TYR A 81 0.44 -9.40 5.60
CA TYR A 81 0.74 -10.63 4.86
C TYR A 81 2.00 -10.50 3.99
N LEU A 82 2.14 -9.39 3.26
CA LEU A 82 3.32 -9.13 2.43
C LEU A 82 4.59 -9.06 3.27
N THR A 83 4.56 -8.30 4.35
CA THR A 83 5.76 -8.02 5.16
C THR A 83 6.12 -9.16 6.11
N ARG A 84 5.15 -9.73 6.83
CA ARG A 84 5.40 -10.77 7.86
C ARG A 84 5.34 -12.18 7.33
N ASN A 85 4.37 -12.51 6.46
CA ASN A 85 4.22 -13.88 5.97
C ASN A 85 5.07 -14.14 4.73
N LYS A 86 5.26 -13.14 3.86
CA LYS A 86 6.04 -13.26 2.63
C LYS A 86 7.43 -12.63 2.69
N ASN A 87 7.80 -12.04 3.84
CA ASN A 87 9.10 -11.41 4.07
C ASN A 87 9.47 -10.38 2.99
N ILE A 88 8.47 -9.69 2.42
CA ILE A 88 8.71 -8.58 1.51
C ILE A 88 9.18 -7.39 2.33
N SER A 89 10.25 -6.72 1.89
CA SER A 89 10.75 -5.53 2.59
C SER A 89 9.64 -4.48 2.70
N PRO A 90 9.42 -3.85 3.88
CA PRO A 90 8.49 -2.74 4.02
C PRO A 90 8.74 -1.63 3.00
N SER A 91 10.00 -1.39 2.65
CA SER A 91 10.36 -0.41 1.61
C SER A 91 9.79 -0.73 0.23
N GLN A 92 9.37 -1.96 -0.06
CA GLN A 92 8.78 -2.42 -1.32
C GLN A 92 7.23 -2.46 -1.28
N VAL A 93 6.62 -2.11 -0.15
CA VAL A 93 5.17 -2.05 0.01
C VAL A 93 4.79 -0.62 0.35
N LEU A 94 4.28 0.10 -0.64
CA LEU A 94 3.77 1.45 -0.46
C LEU A 94 2.30 1.37 -0.04
N TYR A 95 1.97 1.89 1.13
CA TYR A 95 0.61 2.24 1.49
C TYR A 95 0.44 3.74 1.31
N ILE A 96 -0.67 4.18 0.72
CA ILE A 96 -1.05 5.59 0.63
C ILE A 96 -2.53 5.76 0.88
N SER A 97 -2.90 6.78 1.65
CA SER A 97 -4.26 7.31 1.70
C SER A 97 -4.37 8.45 0.69
N TYR A 98 -5.16 8.27 -0.37
CA TYR A 98 -5.25 9.30 -1.39
C TYR A 98 -6.00 10.56 -0.91
N ASP A 99 -6.95 10.39 0.00
CA ASP A 99 -7.61 11.52 0.68
C ASP A 99 -6.55 12.41 1.35
N GLU A 100 -5.67 11.84 2.16
CA GLU A 100 -4.64 12.58 2.90
C GLU A 100 -3.66 13.32 1.99
N ILE A 101 -3.07 12.65 1.00
CA ILE A 101 -2.09 13.31 0.13
C ILE A 101 -2.74 14.42 -0.71
N SER A 102 -4.03 14.30 -1.04
CA SER A 102 -4.76 15.32 -1.79
C SER A 102 -4.93 16.62 -1.01
N HIS A 103 -4.92 16.57 0.33
CA HIS A 103 -4.92 17.76 1.20
C HIS A 103 -3.53 18.42 1.31
N ILE A 104 -2.45 17.68 1.00
CA ILE A 104 -1.06 18.14 1.11
C ILE A 104 -0.58 18.75 -0.21
N ALA A 105 -0.89 18.10 -1.33
CA ALA A 105 -0.44 18.51 -2.65
C ALA A 105 -1.46 18.14 -3.73
N GLN A 106 -1.64 19.03 -4.71
CA GLN A 106 -2.39 18.72 -5.91
C GLN A 106 -1.57 17.76 -6.79
N THR A 107 -1.79 16.45 -6.65
CA THR A 107 -1.06 15.39 -7.36
C THR A 107 -2.04 14.37 -7.95
N ASN A 108 -1.52 13.29 -8.53
CA ASN A 108 -2.24 12.09 -8.96
C ASN A 108 -1.47 10.86 -8.50
N ILE A 109 -2.13 9.69 -8.44
CA ILE A 109 -1.49 8.45 -7.95
C ILE A 109 -0.19 8.15 -8.71
N LYS A 110 -0.15 8.41 -10.03
CA LYS A 110 1.06 8.14 -10.84
C LYS A 110 2.26 8.97 -10.41
N GLU A 111 2.08 10.26 -10.17
CA GLU A 111 3.15 11.14 -9.70
C GLU A 111 3.71 10.69 -8.35
N VAL A 112 2.82 10.31 -7.42
CA VAL A 112 3.21 9.79 -6.10
C VAL A 112 4.07 8.54 -6.24
N ILE A 113 3.65 7.61 -7.10
CA ILE A 113 4.40 6.38 -7.40
C ILE A 113 5.75 6.71 -8.03
N ASP A 114 5.82 7.63 -8.99
CA ASP A 114 7.07 8.02 -9.64
C ASP A 114 8.07 8.63 -8.63
N ILE A 115 7.59 9.49 -7.72
CA ILE A 115 8.42 10.08 -6.64
C ILE A 115 8.90 8.99 -5.68
N TYR A 116 8.02 8.09 -5.27
CA TYR A 116 8.38 6.95 -4.42
C TYR A 116 9.46 6.07 -5.06
N LEU A 117 9.27 5.64 -6.32
CA LEU A 117 10.23 4.78 -7.01
C LEU A 117 11.59 5.46 -7.23
N LYS A 118 11.59 6.74 -7.60
CA LYS A 118 12.80 7.53 -7.78
C LYS A 118 13.58 7.64 -6.47
N ASN A 119 12.93 8.05 -5.38
CA ASN A 119 13.62 8.40 -4.14
C ASN A 119 13.92 7.19 -3.24
N LYS A 120 13.11 6.13 -3.29
CA LYS A 120 13.30 4.93 -2.43
C LYS A 120 13.98 3.77 -3.13
N HIS A 121 13.95 3.75 -4.46
CA HIS A 121 14.44 2.61 -5.23
C HIS A 121 15.38 2.96 -6.36
N ASP A 122 15.69 4.25 -6.54
CA ASP A 122 16.56 4.77 -7.61
C ASP A 122 16.16 4.19 -8.98
N THR A 123 14.86 4.18 -9.24
CA THR A 123 14.29 3.56 -10.44
C THR A 123 13.02 4.27 -10.90
N LYS A 124 12.47 3.78 -12.01
CA LYS A 124 11.18 4.20 -12.57
C LYS A 124 10.39 2.98 -13.00
N LEU A 125 9.08 3.14 -13.22
CA LEU A 125 8.19 2.04 -13.59
C LEU A 125 8.73 1.14 -14.72
N SER A 126 9.31 1.72 -15.77
CA SER A 126 9.84 0.98 -16.93
C SER A 126 11.15 0.22 -16.67
N LEU A 127 11.83 0.46 -15.54
CA LEU A 127 13.10 -0.17 -15.18
C LEU A 127 13.01 -1.04 -13.91
N LEU A 128 11.79 -1.34 -13.45
CA LEU A 128 11.57 -2.16 -12.27
C LEU A 128 12.12 -3.58 -12.46
N LYS A 129 13.08 -3.96 -11.61
CA LYS A 129 13.68 -5.31 -11.55
C LYS A 129 13.24 -6.11 -10.32
N LYS A 130 12.47 -5.49 -9.42
CA LYS A 130 11.96 -6.07 -8.18
C LYS A 130 10.45 -5.89 -8.12
N LYS A 131 9.79 -6.78 -7.39
CA LYS A 131 8.35 -6.71 -7.14
C LYS A 131 8.08 -5.57 -6.14
N ILE A 132 7.19 -4.66 -6.53
CA ILE A 132 6.70 -3.55 -5.72
C ILE A 132 5.19 -3.74 -5.57
N PHE A 133 4.69 -3.48 -4.37
CA PHE A 133 3.27 -3.55 -4.02
C PHE A 133 2.80 -2.15 -3.65
N ILE A 134 1.62 -1.77 -4.15
CA ILE A 134 1.05 -0.45 -3.94
C ILE A 134 -0.38 -0.66 -3.45
N LEU A 135 -0.64 -0.23 -2.22
CA LEU A 135 -1.91 -0.30 -1.55
C LEU A 135 -2.45 1.13 -1.46
N VAL A 136 -3.57 1.40 -2.14
CA VAL A 136 -4.15 2.73 -2.20
C VAL A 136 -5.49 2.71 -1.49
N ASP A 137 -5.59 3.43 -0.38
CA ASP A 137 -6.85 3.67 0.30
C ASP A 137 -7.52 4.95 -0.24
N GLU A 138 -8.85 4.96 -0.18
CA GLU A 138 -9.72 6.06 -0.63
C GLU A 138 -9.39 6.60 -2.05
N SER A 139 -8.98 5.70 -2.95
CA SER A 139 -8.56 6.01 -4.34
C SER A 139 -9.58 6.77 -5.20
N GLN A 140 -10.88 6.76 -4.83
CA GLN A 140 -11.91 7.51 -5.54
C GLN A 140 -11.74 9.04 -5.48
N TYR A 141 -10.84 9.54 -4.62
CA TYR A 141 -10.48 10.95 -4.59
C TYR A 141 -9.42 11.34 -5.63
N ASP A 142 -8.82 10.38 -6.35
CA ASP A 142 -7.95 10.66 -7.50
C ASP A 142 -8.75 11.26 -8.66
N LYS A 143 -8.26 12.37 -9.21
CA LYS A 143 -8.98 13.20 -10.19
C LYS A 143 -8.22 13.34 -11.49
#